data_AF-A0A431PDC8-F1
#
_entry.id   AF-A0A431PDC8-F1
#
_cell.length_a   1.000
_cell.length_b   1.000
_cell.length_c   1.000
_cell.angle_alpha   90.00
_cell.angle_beta   90.00
_cell.angle_gamma   90.00
#
_symmetry.space_group_name_H-M   'P 1'
#
loop_
_entity.id
_entity.type
_entity.pdbx_description
1 polymer ?
#
loop_
_entity_poly.entity_id
_entity_poly.type
_entity_poly.pdbx_seq_one_letter_code
_entity_poly.pdbx_strand_id
1 'polypeptide(L)'
;MPASYDYAQGGWASEIFEVLASLGAIALAVCGLTGILAPILAAAATIVLGVALAADGVGLLRRYKWTGGRDEGAWSAPLRFAVLVAGLMGAALAVFALFGADPAFLTPVASALFGAGLILRSNVVWELSLRELAHSTKRDSLSLRAEAAGNDAAVFALAGFVSGALASIAAAGGPNDLTLNLVAIVVAASTLVLWSRVAMAVAARLLQPTLFIRRRTPIAR
;
A
#
# COMPACT_ATOMS: atom_id res chain seq x y z
N MET A 1 -14.64 9.64 -29.30
CA MET A 1 -13.21 9.98 -29.23
C MET A 1 -12.51 8.99 -28.29
N PRO A 2 -11.44 8.30 -28.71
CA PRO A 2 -10.92 7.12 -28.06
C PRO A 2 -9.87 7.49 -27.00
N ALA A 3 -10.29 7.61 -25.73
CA ALA A 3 -9.39 7.75 -24.58
C ALA A 3 -9.22 6.44 -23.79
N SER A 4 -9.82 5.34 -24.26
CA SER A 4 -9.89 4.08 -23.53
C SER A 4 -8.64 3.20 -23.62
N TYR A 5 -7.68 3.53 -24.50
CA TYR A 5 -6.50 2.68 -24.74
C TYR A 5 -5.24 3.11 -23.97
N ASP A 6 -5.09 4.38 -23.60
CA ASP A 6 -3.84 4.87 -23.00
C ASP A 6 -3.69 4.51 -21.50
N TYR A 7 -4.80 4.35 -20.78
CA TYR A 7 -4.78 3.98 -19.36
C TYR A 7 -4.52 2.49 -19.11
N ALA A 8 -4.81 1.64 -20.09
CA ALA A 8 -4.56 0.22 -20.00
C ALA A 8 -3.10 -0.16 -20.33
N GLN A 9 -2.28 0.76 -20.86
CA GLN A 9 -0.85 0.48 -21.11
C GLN A 9 0.09 1.09 -20.06
N GLY A 10 -0.26 2.23 -19.44
CA GLY A 10 0.62 2.90 -18.48
C GLY A 10 0.46 2.51 -16.99
N GLY A 11 -0.68 1.93 -16.59
CA GLY A 11 -0.97 1.64 -15.17
C GLY A 11 -0.24 0.42 -14.61
N TRP A 12 -0.02 -0.61 -15.42
CA TRP A 12 0.59 -1.87 -14.97
C TRP A 12 2.06 -1.70 -14.58
N ALA A 13 2.79 -0.82 -15.26
CA ALA A 13 4.19 -0.56 -14.94
C ALA A 13 4.37 0.02 -13.54
N SER A 14 3.53 0.98 -13.14
CA SER A 14 3.57 1.55 -11.78
C SER A 14 3.13 0.54 -10.72
N GLU A 15 2.12 -0.30 -11.01
CA GLU A 15 1.66 -1.32 -10.06
C GLU A 15 2.69 -2.45 -9.89
N ILE A 16 3.40 -2.84 -10.96
CA ILE A 16 4.52 -3.80 -10.89
C ILE A 16 5.68 -3.21 -10.09
N PHE A 17 6.01 -1.94 -10.35
CA PHE A 17 7.08 -1.25 -9.64
C PHE A 17 6.77 -1.14 -8.14
N GLU A 18 5.54 -0.82 -7.77
CA GLU A 18 5.09 -0.81 -6.38
C GLU A 18 5.33 -2.17 -5.70
N VAL A 19 4.91 -3.27 -6.32
CA VAL A 19 5.12 -4.63 -5.78
C VAL A 19 6.61 -4.93 -5.62
N LEU A 20 7.40 -4.64 -6.65
CA LEU A 20 8.83 -4.96 -6.65
C LEU A 20 9.58 -4.13 -5.60
N ALA A 21 9.21 -2.85 -5.46
CA ALA A 21 9.75 -1.97 -4.43
C ALA A 21 9.35 -2.47 -3.03
N SER A 22 8.07 -2.79 -2.79
CA SER A 22 7.64 -3.31 -1.49
C SER A 22 8.30 -4.65 -1.14
N LEU A 23 8.47 -5.56 -2.10
CA LEU A 23 9.24 -6.80 -1.90
C LEU A 23 10.71 -6.53 -1.59
N GLY A 24 11.33 -5.57 -2.30
CA GLY A 24 12.69 -5.12 -2.02
C GLY A 24 12.83 -4.55 -0.60
N ALA A 25 11.87 -3.73 -0.16
CA ALA A 25 11.84 -3.20 1.19
C ALA A 25 11.72 -4.30 2.26
N ILE A 26 10.89 -5.33 2.02
CA ILE A 26 10.79 -6.51 2.90
C ILE A 26 12.13 -7.23 2.96
N ALA A 27 12.75 -7.53 1.82
CA ALA A 27 14.02 -8.23 1.76
C ALA A 27 15.12 -7.47 2.51
N LEU A 28 15.22 -6.16 2.29
CA LEU A 28 16.17 -5.29 2.99
C LEU A 28 15.92 -5.26 4.50
N ALA A 29 14.66 -5.17 4.93
CA ALA A 29 14.32 -5.14 6.34
C ALA A 29 14.61 -6.48 7.04
N VAL A 30 14.33 -7.60 6.38
CA VAL A 30 14.68 -8.95 6.88
C VAL A 30 16.19 -9.13 6.97
N CYS A 31 16.95 -8.67 5.97
CA CYS A 31 18.41 -8.66 6.04
C CYS A 31 18.93 -7.75 7.17
N GLY A 32 18.29 -6.60 7.42
CA GLY A 32 18.60 -5.74 8.57
C GLY A 32 18.40 -6.46 9.91
N LEU A 33 17.37 -7.31 9.99
CA LEU A 33 17.06 -8.09 11.19
C LEU A 33 18.17 -9.09 11.57
N THR A 34 19.01 -9.51 10.61
CA THR A 34 20.14 -10.41 10.90
C THR A 34 21.35 -9.67 11.48
N GLY A 35 21.26 -8.35 11.68
CA GLY A 35 22.30 -7.54 12.31
C GLY A 35 23.43 -7.08 11.38
N ILE A 36 23.42 -7.48 10.12
CA ILE A 36 24.45 -7.10 9.14
C ILE A 36 24.14 -5.69 8.64
N LEU A 37 24.95 -4.68 8.94
CA LEU A 37 24.75 -3.29 8.47
C LEU A 37 23.32 -2.78 8.72
N ALA A 38 22.71 -3.21 9.81
CA ALA A 38 21.29 -3.04 10.09
C ALA A 38 20.79 -1.57 9.99
N PRO A 39 21.52 -0.54 10.44
CA PRO A 39 21.09 0.85 10.28
C PRO A 39 21.00 1.29 8.81
N ILE A 40 21.97 0.87 7.99
CA ILE A 40 22.03 1.23 6.56
C ILE A 40 20.93 0.50 5.79
N LEU A 41 20.72 -0.79 6.09
CA LEU A 41 19.64 -1.58 5.49
C LEU A 41 18.26 -1.06 5.90
N ALA A 42 18.08 -0.62 7.15
CA ALA A 42 16.86 0.02 7.62
C ALA A 42 16.58 1.31 6.84
N ALA A 43 17.59 2.17 6.65
CA ALA A 43 17.45 3.40 5.87
C ALA A 43 17.16 3.13 4.38
N ALA A 44 17.81 2.13 3.79
CA ALA A 44 17.51 1.71 2.42
C ALA A 44 16.07 1.17 2.30
N ALA A 45 15.63 0.34 3.24
CA ALA A 45 14.28 -0.21 3.27
C ALA A 45 13.22 0.88 3.41
N THR A 46 13.44 1.88 4.27
CA THR A 46 12.51 3.01 4.40
C THR A 46 12.44 3.88 3.16
N ILE A 47 13.57 4.12 2.46
CA ILE A 47 13.54 4.83 1.16
C ILE A 47 12.70 4.06 0.16
N VAL A 48 12.99 2.78 -0.05
CA VAL A 48 12.29 1.96 -1.04
C VAL A 48 10.79 1.87 -0.71
N LEU A 49 10.45 1.72 0.57
CA LEU A 49 9.06 1.73 1.04
C LEU A 49 8.38 3.08 0.78
N GLY A 50 9.06 4.20 1.06
CA GLY A 50 8.52 5.53 0.81
C GLY A 50 8.25 5.80 -0.67
N VAL A 51 9.14 5.33 -1.55
CA VAL A 51 8.93 5.41 -3.01
C VAL A 51 7.76 4.53 -3.46
N ALA A 52 7.61 3.32 -2.90
CA ALA A 52 6.47 2.44 -3.18
C ALA A 52 5.14 3.09 -2.76
N LEU A 53 5.10 3.64 -1.54
CA LEU A 53 3.91 4.31 -0.99
C LEU A 53 3.55 5.57 -1.79
N ALA A 54 4.55 6.31 -2.26
CA ALA A 54 4.36 7.45 -3.15
C ALA A 54 3.75 7.02 -4.51
N ALA A 55 4.24 5.93 -5.10
CA ALA A 55 3.71 5.39 -6.35
C ALA A 55 2.25 4.94 -6.20
N ASP A 56 1.91 4.25 -5.11
CA ASP A 56 0.53 3.88 -4.77
C ASP A 56 -0.36 5.13 -4.61
N GLY A 57 0.13 6.16 -3.91
CA GLY A 57 -0.54 7.46 -3.78
C GLY A 57 -0.91 8.08 -5.13
N VAL A 58 0.01 8.07 -6.11
CA VAL A 58 -0.29 8.55 -7.48
C VAL A 58 -1.38 7.71 -8.15
N GLY A 59 -1.38 6.39 -7.94
CA GLY A 59 -2.40 5.47 -8.43
C GLY A 59 -3.79 5.83 -7.89
N LEU A 60 -3.89 6.09 -6.59
CA LEU A 60 -5.13 6.52 -5.92
C LEU A 60 -5.66 7.84 -6.50
N LEU A 61 -4.79 8.83 -6.71
CA LEU A 61 -5.17 10.10 -7.34
C LEU A 61 -5.73 9.93 -8.76
N ARG A 62 -5.13 9.04 -9.57
CA ARG A 62 -5.59 8.77 -10.93
C ARG A 62 -6.99 8.14 -10.93
N ARG A 63 -7.23 7.17 -10.04
CA ARG A 63 -8.55 6.53 -9.90
C ARG A 63 -9.61 7.53 -9.45
N TYR A 64 -9.25 8.41 -8.53
CA TYR A 64 -10.13 9.46 -8.06
C TYR A 64 -10.59 10.41 -9.18
N LYS A 65 -9.68 10.84 -10.05
CA LYS A 65 -10.02 11.68 -11.21
C LYS A 65 -10.97 10.95 -12.17
N TRP A 66 -10.86 9.63 -12.27
CA TRP A 66 -11.69 8.81 -13.16
C TRP A 66 -13.12 8.64 -12.65
N THR A 67 -13.32 8.52 -11.34
CA THR A 67 -14.65 8.38 -10.73
C THR A 67 -15.45 9.69 -10.66
N GLY A 68 -15.06 10.71 -11.43
CA GLY A 68 -15.82 11.95 -11.61
C GLY A 68 -15.74 12.92 -10.43
N GLY A 69 -14.73 12.79 -9.56
CA GLY A 69 -14.52 13.67 -8.41
C GLY A 69 -14.17 15.10 -8.80
N ARG A 70 -15.19 15.91 -9.11
CA ARG A 70 -15.06 17.35 -9.39
C ARG A 70 -15.59 18.24 -8.26
N ASP A 71 -16.52 17.77 -7.44
CA ASP A 71 -17.21 18.63 -6.47
C ASP A 71 -17.28 18.01 -5.08
N GLU A 72 -16.22 18.16 -4.28
CA GLU A 72 -16.30 17.82 -2.86
C GLU A 72 -15.52 18.78 -1.98
N GLY A 73 -16.11 19.04 -0.81
CA GLY A 73 -15.69 20.08 0.12
C GLY A 73 -14.20 20.08 0.46
N ALA A 74 -13.72 21.24 0.91
CA ALA A 74 -12.32 21.61 1.11
C ALA A 74 -11.43 20.60 1.86
N TRP A 75 -12.03 19.66 2.60
CA TRP A 75 -11.34 18.63 3.40
C TRP A 75 -11.03 17.34 2.65
N SER A 76 -11.69 17.10 1.52
CA SER A 76 -11.57 15.86 0.76
C SER A 76 -10.36 15.86 -0.18
N ALA A 77 -9.99 17.01 -0.74
CA ALA A 77 -8.81 17.19 -1.58
C ALA A 77 -7.47 16.91 -0.86
N PRO A 78 -7.19 17.44 0.34
CA PRO A 78 -5.89 17.23 1.01
C PRO A 78 -5.69 15.78 1.47
N LEU A 79 -6.75 15.08 1.89
CA LEU A 79 -6.66 13.67 2.30
C LEU A 79 -6.15 12.75 1.17
N ARG A 80 -6.45 13.11 -0.09
CA ARG A 80 -6.05 12.34 -1.28
C ARG A 80 -4.56 12.40 -1.53
N PHE A 81 -3.93 13.55 -1.32
CA PHE A 81 -2.48 13.72 -1.46
C PHE A 81 -1.70 13.18 -0.26
N ALA A 82 -2.37 12.93 0.86
CA ALA A 82 -1.68 12.63 2.11
C ALA A 82 -0.89 11.31 2.07
N VAL A 83 -1.35 10.30 1.33
CA VAL A 83 -0.58 9.04 1.12
C VAL A 83 0.71 9.30 0.34
N LEU A 84 0.61 10.12 -0.72
CA LEU A 84 1.76 10.53 -1.53
C LEU A 84 2.76 11.34 -0.68
N VAL A 85 2.27 12.30 0.10
CA VAL A 85 3.10 13.15 0.96
C VAL A 85 3.74 12.35 2.07
N ALA A 86 3.01 11.42 2.70
CA ALA A 86 3.56 10.52 3.72
C ALA A 86 4.71 9.67 3.16
N GLY A 87 4.55 9.13 1.96
CA GLY A 87 5.61 8.38 1.26
C GLY A 87 6.85 9.23 0.97
N LEU A 88 6.66 10.41 0.38
CA LEU A 88 7.76 11.33 0.05
C LEU A 88 8.49 11.86 1.29
N MET A 89 7.75 12.22 2.35
CA MET A 89 8.34 12.68 3.59
C MET A 89 9.13 11.57 4.26
N GLY A 90 8.57 10.36 4.38
CA GLY A 90 9.29 9.23 4.95
C GLY A 90 10.55 8.87 4.16
N ALA A 91 10.50 8.93 2.82
CA ALA A 91 11.69 8.76 1.99
C ALA A 91 12.74 9.86 2.23
N ALA A 92 12.32 11.13 2.31
CA ALA A 92 13.22 12.25 2.57
C ALA A 92 13.91 12.13 3.94
N LEU A 93 13.16 11.78 4.99
CA LEU A 93 13.69 11.52 6.34
C LEU A 93 14.73 10.39 6.34
N ALA A 94 14.48 9.32 5.58
CA ALA A 94 15.43 8.22 5.45
C ALA A 94 16.70 8.62 4.68
N VAL A 95 16.59 9.47 3.66
CA VAL A 95 17.76 10.06 3.00
C VAL A 95 18.56 10.91 3.98
N PHE A 96 17.92 11.74 4.81
CA PHE A 96 18.61 12.50 5.85
C PHE A 96 19.35 11.60 6.85
N ALA A 97 18.79 10.45 7.21
CA ALA A 97 19.47 9.47 8.05
C ALA A 97 20.76 8.92 7.43
N LEU A 98 20.82 8.78 6.09
CA LEU A 98 22.03 8.37 5.36
C LEU A 98 23.10 9.47 5.28
N PHE A 99 22.71 10.74 5.32
CA PHE A 99 23.63 11.88 5.31
C PHE A 99 24.26 12.17 6.68
N GLY A 100 24.08 11.30 7.68
CA GLY A 100 24.76 11.38 8.97
C GLY A 100 23.96 12.03 10.09
N ALA A 101 22.66 12.30 9.87
CA ALA A 101 21.76 12.63 10.96
C ALA A 101 21.31 11.37 11.71
N ASP A 102 20.97 11.49 13.00
CA ASP A 102 20.82 10.35 13.91
C ASP A 102 19.75 9.34 13.41
N PRO A 103 20.18 8.18 12.85
CA PRO A 103 19.26 7.23 12.22
C PRO A 103 18.35 6.55 13.24
N ALA A 104 18.73 6.57 14.52
CA ALA A 104 17.94 6.00 15.61
C ALA A 104 16.60 6.73 15.79
N PHE A 105 16.53 8.02 15.49
CA PHE A 105 15.29 8.80 15.58
C PHE A 105 14.61 9.01 14.23
N LEU A 106 15.38 9.19 13.16
CA LEU A 106 14.83 9.52 11.85
C LEU A 106 14.10 8.33 11.19
N THR A 107 14.63 7.12 11.36
CA THR A 107 14.04 5.94 10.73
C THR A 107 12.72 5.49 11.39
N PRO A 108 12.56 5.51 12.73
CA PRO A 108 11.26 5.27 13.34
C PRO A 108 10.24 6.35 13.03
N VAL A 109 10.64 7.63 12.99
CA VAL A 109 9.73 8.72 12.60
C VAL A 109 9.23 8.53 11.17
N ALA A 110 10.10 8.15 10.23
CA ALA A 110 9.69 7.81 8.86
C ALA A 110 8.69 6.63 8.85
N SER A 111 8.94 5.60 9.65
CA SER A 111 8.06 4.43 9.77
C SER A 111 6.68 4.79 10.37
N ALA A 112 6.64 5.70 11.34
CA ALA A 112 5.40 6.23 11.89
C ALA A 112 4.60 7.02 10.83
N LEU A 113 5.28 7.80 9.98
CA LEU A 113 4.63 8.48 8.85
C LEU A 113 4.06 7.49 7.83
N PHE A 114 4.74 6.37 7.57
CA PHE A 114 4.18 5.30 6.73
C PHE A 114 2.93 4.68 7.37
N GLY A 115 2.95 4.44 8.68
CA GLY A 115 1.78 3.99 9.44
C GLY A 115 0.60 4.95 9.33
N ALA A 116 0.83 6.25 9.49
CA ALA A 116 -0.18 7.29 9.28
C ALA A 116 -0.69 7.28 7.82
N GLY A 117 0.21 7.15 6.84
CA GLY A 117 -0.15 7.02 5.43
C GLY A 117 -1.10 5.86 5.15
N LEU A 118 -0.90 4.70 5.78
CA LEU A 118 -1.79 3.54 5.67
C LEU A 118 -3.17 3.79 6.30
N ILE A 119 -3.24 4.47 7.45
CA ILE A 119 -4.51 4.87 8.06
C ILE A 119 -5.27 5.81 7.13
N LEU A 120 -4.60 6.76 6.49
CA LEU A 120 -5.25 7.65 5.53
C LEU A 120 -5.67 6.90 4.25
N ARG A 121 -4.87 5.93 3.79
CA ARG A 121 -5.22 5.05 2.67
C ARG A 121 -6.51 4.27 2.94
N SER A 122 -6.72 3.79 4.16
CA SER A 122 -7.96 3.12 4.59
C SER A 122 -9.20 3.97 4.26
N ASN A 123 -9.18 5.24 4.63
CA ASN A 123 -10.31 6.13 4.39
C ASN A 123 -10.53 6.40 2.89
N VAL A 124 -9.43 6.58 2.14
CA VAL A 124 -9.49 6.80 0.69
C VAL A 124 -10.06 5.57 -0.03
N VAL A 125 -9.64 4.36 0.34
CA VAL A 125 -10.14 3.09 -0.23
C VAL A 125 -11.63 2.91 0.05
N TRP A 126 -12.06 3.20 1.29
CA TRP A 126 -13.47 3.16 1.66
C TRP A 126 -14.31 4.13 0.81
N GLU A 127 -13.87 5.39 0.69
CA GLU A 127 -14.56 6.42 -0.09
C GLU A 127 -14.62 6.09 -1.59
N LEU A 128 -13.52 5.60 -2.17
CA LEU A 128 -13.49 5.14 -3.56
C LEU A 128 -14.47 3.99 -3.79
N SER A 129 -14.51 3.02 -2.88
CA SER A 129 -15.41 1.87 -2.99
C SER A 129 -16.88 2.28 -2.93
N LEU A 130 -17.23 3.22 -2.04
CA LEU A 130 -18.58 3.78 -1.96
C LEU A 130 -19.00 4.51 -3.25
N ARG A 131 -18.08 5.21 -3.92
CA ARG A 131 -18.37 5.83 -5.23
C ARG A 131 -18.54 4.80 -6.34
N GLU A 132 -17.68 3.80 -6.37
CA GLU A 132 -17.79 2.70 -7.35
C GLU A 132 -19.12 1.96 -7.18
N LEU A 133 -19.60 1.82 -5.94
CA LEU A 133 -20.93 1.31 -5.60
C LEU A 133 -22.05 2.24 -6.09
N ALA A 134 -21.93 3.55 -5.89
CA ALA A 134 -22.93 4.53 -6.33
C ALA A 134 -23.12 4.54 -7.86
N HIS A 135 -22.07 4.21 -8.62
CA HIS A 135 -22.11 4.09 -10.08
C HIS A 135 -22.49 2.68 -10.57
N SER A 136 -22.63 1.68 -9.69
CA SER A 136 -22.97 0.30 -10.05
C SER A 136 -24.48 0.06 -10.04
N THR A 137 -25.05 -0.28 -11.20
CA THR A 137 -26.50 -0.50 -11.38
C THR A 137 -27.04 -1.79 -10.71
N LYS A 138 -26.17 -2.73 -10.30
CA LYS A 138 -26.58 -4.03 -9.71
C LYS A 138 -26.77 -3.95 -8.19
N ARG A 139 -28.03 -3.88 -7.73
CA ARG A 139 -28.42 -3.82 -6.30
C ARG A 139 -28.03 -5.04 -5.47
N ASP A 140 -28.16 -6.26 -6.01
CA ASP A 140 -27.91 -7.50 -5.24
C ASP A 140 -26.43 -7.70 -4.85
N SER A 141 -25.51 -7.03 -5.54
CA SER A 141 -24.08 -7.06 -5.20
C SER A 141 -23.63 -5.93 -4.29
N LEU A 142 -24.52 -5.00 -3.92
CA LEU A 142 -24.13 -3.79 -3.17
C LEU A 142 -23.76 -4.12 -1.72
N SER A 143 -24.51 -4.98 -1.04
CA SER A 143 -24.23 -5.36 0.36
C SER A 143 -22.89 -6.09 0.48
N LEU A 144 -22.66 -7.11 -0.36
CA LEU A 144 -21.41 -7.89 -0.36
C LEU A 144 -20.20 -7.03 -0.73
N ARG A 145 -20.35 -6.06 -1.64
CA ARG A 145 -19.25 -5.17 -2.04
C ARG A 145 -19.00 -4.06 -1.04
N ALA A 146 -20.03 -3.55 -0.35
CA ALA A 146 -19.87 -2.60 0.74
C ALA A 146 -19.17 -3.26 1.95
N GLU A 147 -19.50 -4.52 2.23
CA GLU A 147 -18.87 -5.30 3.29
C GLU A 147 -17.41 -5.65 2.94
N ALA A 148 -17.12 -6.02 1.68
CA ALA A 148 -15.76 -6.19 1.19
C ALA A 148 -14.94 -4.89 1.32
N ALA A 149 -15.47 -3.76 0.87
CA ALA A 149 -14.80 -2.47 0.98
C ALA A 149 -14.46 -2.08 2.43
N GLY A 150 -15.32 -2.47 3.38
CA GLY A 150 -15.12 -2.19 4.80
C GLY A 150 -14.02 -3.06 5.39
N ASN A 151 -13.98 -4.33 5.00
CA ASN A 151 -12.93 -5.25 5.39
C ASN A 151 -11.56 -4.80 4.85
N ASP A 152 -11.54 -4.31 3.61
CA ASP A 152 -10.33 -3.81 2.94
C ASP A 152 -9.76 -2.58 3.64
N ALA A 153 -10.63 -1.61 3.97
CA ALA A 153 -10.27 -0.43 4.74
C ALA A 153 -9.78 -0.80 6.15
N ALA A 154 -10.41 -1.76 6.82
CA ALA A 154 -10.03 -2.20 8.16
C ALA A 154 -8.60 -2.77 8.21
N VAL A 155 -8.20 -3.54 7.19
CA VAL A 155 -6.84 -4.10 7.10
C VAL A 155 -5.78 -2.99 7.03
N PHE A 156 -6.01 -1.94 6.23
CA PHE A 156 -5.10 -0.80 6.16
C PHE A 156 -5.02 0.00 7.45
N ALA A 157 -6.16 0.21 8.12
CA ALA A 157 -6.20 0.91 9.39
C ALA A 157 -5.45 0.13 10.48
N LEU A 158 -5.66 -1.19 10.57
CA LEU A 158 -4.96 -2.07 11.50
C LEU A 158 -3.46 -2.12 11.22
N ALA A 159 -3.06 -2.30 9.96
CA ALA A 159 -1.66 -2.32 9.57
C ALA A 159 -0.97 -0.98 9.88
N GLY A 160 -1.63 0.13 9.60
CA GLY A 160 -1.14 1.47 9.91
C GLY A 160 -1.01 1.71 11.41
N PHE A 161 -1.98 1.26 12.21
CA PHE A 161 -1.92 1.37 13.67
C PHE A 161 -0.78 0.53 14.27
N VAL A 162 -0.65 -0.73 13.84
CA VAL A 162 0.43 -1.61 14.30
C VAL A 162 1.79 -1.03 13.90
N SER A 163 1.97 -0.68 12.63
CA SER A 163 3.21 -0.08 12.14
C SER A 163 3.55 1.22 12.89
N GLY A 164 2.57 2.11 13.08
CA GLY A 164 2.76 3.38 13.79
C GLY A 164 3.08 3.20 15.27
N ALA A 165 2.43 2.25 15.94
CA ALA A 165 2.69 1.95 17.35
C ALA A 165 4.09 1.38 17.55
N LEU A 166 4.51 0.39 16.74
CA LEU A 166 5.86 -0.16 16.82
C LEU A 166 6.92 0.90 16.53
N ALA A 167 6.69 1.74 15.51
CA ALA A 167 7.60 2.83 15.17
C ALA A 167 7.71 3.88 16.29
N SER A 168 6.59 4.21 16.96
CA SER A 168 6.60 5.16 18.08
C SER A 168 7.34 4.61 19.29
N ILE A 169 7.22 3.30 19.57
CA ILE A 169 7.98 2.64 20.63
C ILE A 169 9.48 2.61 20.27
N ALA A 170 9.82 2.30 19.02
CA ALA A 170 11.19 2.33 18.54
C ALA A 170 11.83 3.74 18.61
N ALA A 171 11.04 4.79 18.45
CA ALA A 171 11.52 6.17 18.61
C ALA A 171 11.82 6.54 20.08
N ALA A 172 11.34 5.75 21.05
CA ALA A 172 11.43 6.07 22.47
C ALA A 172 12.75 5.65 23.14
N GLY A 173 13.66 4.94 22.47
CA GLY A 173 15.02 4.70 22.98
C GLY A 173 15.21 3.40 23.79
N GLY A 174 14.45 2.33 23.54
CA GLY A 174 14.57 1.03 24.20
C GLY A 174 15.63 0.07 23.62
N PRO A 175 15.90 -1.06 24.32
CA PRO A 175 16.96 -2.01 23.94
C PRO A 175 16.72 -2.75 22.61
N ASN A 176 15.51 -2.66 22.04
CA ASN A 176 15.10 -3.37 20.82
C ASN A 176 14.57 -2.42 19.72
N ASP A 177 14.92 -1.12 19.77
CA ASP A 177 14.36 -0.10 18.88
C ASP A 177 14.54 -0.41 17.40
N LEU A 178 15.75 -0.82 17.01
CA LEU A 178 16.05 -1.12 15.61
C LEU A 178 15.20 -2.29 15.10
N THR A 179 15.04 -3.32 15.91
CA THR A 179 14.23 -4.49 15.59
C THR A 179 12.76 -4.12 15.45
N LEU A 180 12.24 -3.31 16.38
CA LEU A 180 10.85 -2.83 16.35
C LEU A 180 10.57 -1.98 15.10
N ASN A 181 11.53 -1.11 14.72
CA ASN A 181 11.41 -0.31 13.51
C ASN A 181 11.43 -1.17 12.24
N LEU A 182 12.34 -2.15 12.15
CA LEU A 182 12.40 -3.08 11.03
C LEU A 182 11.12 -3.91 10.89
N VAL A 183 10.54 -4.37 12.00
CA VAL A 183 9.25 -5.07 11.99
C VAL A 183 8.13 -4.14 11.51
N ALA A 184 8.11 -2.87 11.94
CA ALA A 184 7.13 -1.90 11.45
C ALA A 184 7.21 -1.72 9.91
N ILE A 185 8.42 -1.61 9.37
CA ILE A 185 8.66 -1.53 7.92
C ILE A 185 8.15 -2.78 7.20
N VAL A 186 8.42 -3.97 7.75
CA VAL A 186 7.94 -5.25 7.18
C VAL A 186 6.42 -5.32 7.18
N VAL A 187 5.75 -4.89 8.25
CA VAL A 187 4.28 -4.84 8.34
C VAL A 187 3.74 -3.92 7.25
N ALA A 188 4.23 -2.69 7.17
CA ALA A 188 3.77 -1.71 6.17
C ALA A 188 4.00 -2.19 4.73
N ALA A 189 5.18 -2.74 4.44
CA ALA A 189 5.52 -3.25 3.11
C ALA A 189 4.70 -4.49 2.73
N SER A 190 4.46 -5.40 3.67
CA SER A 190 3.64 -6.61 3.42
C SER A 190 2.20 -6.23 3.10
N THR A 191 1.65 -5.24 3.79
CA THR A 191 0.31 -4.72 3.51
C THR A 191 0.21 -4.13 2.09
N LEU A 192 1.24 -3.42 1.62
CA LEU A 192 1.28 -2.93 0.23
C LEU A 192 1.31 -4.07 -0.79
N VAL A 193 2.15 -5.09 -0.57
CA VAL A 193 2.23 -6.25 -1.48
C VAL A 193 0.89 -6.98 -1.57
N LEU A 194 0.25 -7.26 -0.44
CA LEU A 194 -1.03 -7.99 -0.37
C LEU A 194 -2.15 -7.26 -1.11
N TRP A 195 -2.13 -5.92 -1.07
CA TRP A 195 -3.15 -5.08 -1.66
C TRP A 195 -2.89 -4.67 -3.10
N SER A 196 -1.71 -5.00 -3.64
CA SER A 196 -1.46 -4.73 -5.04
C SER A 196 -2.34 -5.61 -5.93
N ARG A 197 -3.00 -4.97 -6.90
CA ARG A 197 -3.81 -5.66 -7.90
C ARG A 197 -3.01 -6.65 -8.73
N VAL A 198 -1.74 -6.36 -9.01
CA VAL A 198 -0.86 -7.25 -9.75
C VAL A 198 -0.66 -8.54 -8.95
N ALA A 199 -0.45 -8.43 -7.64
CA ALA A 199 -0.35 -9.60 -6.76
C ALA A 199 -1.63 -10.42 -6.78
N MET A 200 -2.81 -9.79 -6.69
CA MET A 200 -4.11 -10.47 -6.82
C MET A 200 -4.32 -11.10 -8.20
N ALA A 201 -3.92 -10.44 -9.28
CA ALA A 201 -4.04 -10.98 -10.64
C ALA A 201 -3.11 -12.18 -10.87
N VAL A 202 -1.89 -12.13 -10.34
CA VAL A 202 -0.93 -13.25 -10.36
C VAL A 202 -1.45 -14.39 -9.51
N ALA A 203 -1.90 -14.13 -8.28
CA ALA A 203 -2.50 -15.13 -7.40
C ALA A 203 -3.72 -15.79 -8.06
N ALA A 204 -4.62 -15.01 -8.66
CA ALA A 204 -5.77 -15.54 -9.40
C ALA A 204 -5.35 -16.42 -10.58
N ARG A 205 -4.31 -16.03 -11.34
CA ARG A 205 -3.76 -16.86 -12.42
C ARG A 205 -3.13 -18.16 -11.92
N LEU A 206 -2.46 -18.13 -10.76
CA LEU A 206 -1.87 -19.31 -10.13
C LEU A 206 -2.93 -20.22 -9.46
N LEU A 207 -4.08 -19.66 -9.06
CA LEU A 207 -5.24 -20.37 -8.51
C LEU A 207 -6.23 -20.87 -9.57
N GLN A 208 -6.09 -20.45 -10.83
CA GLN A 208 -6.89 -20.94 -11.96
C GLN A 208 -6.60 -22.37 -12.51
N PRO A 209 -5.58 -23.16 -12.10
CA PRO A 209 -5.27 -24.40 -12.81
C PRO A 209 -6.21 -25.59 -12.52
N THR A 210 -7.26 -25.46 -11.71
CA THR A 210 -8.09 -26.63 -11.30
C THR A 210 -9.53 -26.67 -11.82
N LEU A 211 -10.07 -25.60 -12.42
CA LEU A 211 -11.48 -25.58 -12.88
C LEU A 211 -11.68 -25.86 -14.37
N PHE A 212 -10.64 -26.23 -15.12
CA PHE A 212 -10.75 -26.47 -16.57
C PHE A 212 -11.06 -27.93 -16.97
N ILE A 213 -11.31 -28.85 -16.03
CA ILE A 213 -11.60 -30.27 -16.33
C ILE A 213 -12.97 -30.71 -15.78
N ARG A 214 -14.09 -30.10 -16.22
CA ARG A 214 -15.41 -30.77 -16.19
C ARG A 214 -16.50 -30.10 -17.03
N ARG A 215 -16.26 -29.93 -18.33
CA ARG A 215 -17.36 -29.85 -19.32
C ARG A 215 -17.03 -30.70 -20.54
N ARG A 216 -17.18 -32.02 -20.41
CA ARG A 216 -17.41 -32.89 -21.57
C ARG A 216 -18.88 -33.31 -21.62
N THR A 217 -19.54 -32.75 -22.63
CA THR A 217 -20.62 -33.28 -23.47
C THR A 217 -21.97 -33.65 -22.85
N PRO A 218 -23.08 -33.02 -23.28
CA PRO A 218 -24.40 -33.65 -23.22
C PRO A 218 -24.46 -34.76 -24.26
N ILE A 219 -24.62 -36.01 -23.82
CA ILE A 219 -24.99 -37.11 -24.70
C ILE A 219 -26.51 -37.05 -24.82
N ALA A 220 -26.99 -36.54 -25.95
CA ALA A 220 -28.36 -36.75 -26.40
C ALA A 220 -28.50 -38.18 -26.89
N ARG A 221 -29.44 -38.94 -26.31
CA ARG A 221 -30.24 -39.95 -26.99
C ARG A 221 -31.57 -40.08 -26.28
#